data_AF-A0A2S9VBZ6-F1
#
_entry.id   AF-A0A2S9VBZ6-F1
#
_cell.length_a   1.000
_cell.length_b   1.000
_cell.length_c   1.000
_cell.angle_alpha   90.00
_cell.angle_beta   90.00
_cell.angle_gamma   90.00
#
_symmetry.space_group_name_H-M   'P 1'
#
loop_
_entity.id
_entity.type
_entity.pdbx_description
1 polymer ?
#
loop_
_entity_poly.entity_id
_entity_poly.type
_entity_poly.pdbx_seq_one_letter_code
_entity_poly.pdbx_strand_id
1 'polypeptide(L)'
;MARVTVEDAVEKVGNRFDLVLVAARRARQIATEGKDPMVDVSNDKPTVIALREIEKGLVTAETLEQDELRDQQDQEHAEFASVANILSDQ
;
A
#
# COMPACT_ATOMS: atom_id res chain seq x y z
N MET A 1 17.26 7.73 -5.22
CA MET A 1 17.63 8.98 -5.93
C MET A 1 17.00 10.19 -5.23
N ALA A 2 17.50 11.42 -5.46
CA ALA A 2 16.88 12.64 -4.90
C ALA A 2 15.79 13.15 -5.86
N ARG A 3 14.53 13.03 -5.44
CA ARG A 3 13.40 13.68 -6.10
C ARG A 3 13.39 15.14 -5.66
N VAL A 4 13.37 16.07 -6.62
CA VAL A 4 13.46 17.51 -6.33
C VAL A 4 12.09 18.09 -5.96
N THR A 5 11.01 17.55 -6.53
CA THR A 5 9.68 18.17 -6.43
C THR A 5 8.54 17.14 -6.35
N VAL A 6 7.36 17.55 -5.84
CA VAL A 6 6.20 16.65 -5.57
C VAL A 6 4.88 17.16 -6.18
N GLU A 7 4.94 18.12 -7.09
CA GLU A 7 3.76 18.80 -7.65
C GLU A 7 2.86 17.82 -8.38
N ASP A 8 3.43 16.92 -9.18
CA ASP A 8 2.65 15.89 -9.92
C ASP A 8 1.81 15.03 -8.96
N ALA A 9 2.37 14.63 -7.82
CA ALA A 9 1.65 13.87 -6.81
C ALA A 9 0.59 14.72 -6.09
N VAL A 10 0.86 16.01 -5.86
CA VAL A 10 -0.11 16.94 -5.27
C VAL A 10 -1.28 17.18 -6.23
N GLU A 11 -1.05 17.26 -7.54
CA GLU A 11 -2.12 17.40 -8.54
C GLU A 11 -3.06 16.18 -8.57
N LYS A 12 -2.54 14.98 -8.27
CA LYS A 12 -3.36 13.76 -8.20
C LYS A 12 -4.25 13.69 -6.97
N VAL A 13 -3.76 14.13 -5.81
CA VAL A 13 -4.49 14.03 -4.53
C VAL A 13 -5.29 15.30 -4.23
N GLY A 14 -4.85 16.46 -4.72
CA GLY A 14 -5.47 17.77 -4.48
C GLY A 14 -5.13 18.40 -3.12
N ASN A 15 -4.76 17.60 -2.12
CA ASN A 15 -4.38 18.06 -0.79
C ASN A 15 -2.98 17.55 -0.39
N ARG A 16 -2.12 18.47 0.05
CA ARG A 16 -0.73 18.18 0.45
C ARG A 16 -0.65 17.35 1.73
N PHE A 17 -1.56 17.55 2.69
CA PHE A 17 -1.57 16.77 3.93
C PHE A 17 -2.00 15.32 3.66
N ASP A 18 -3.04 15.15 2.85
CA ASP A 18 -3.54 13.83 2.47
C ASP A 18 -2.50 13.09 1.63
N LEU A 19 -1.79 13.80 0.73
CA LEU A 19 -0.64 13.23 0.01
C LEU A 19 0.40 12.67 0.97
N VAL A 20 0.80 13.43 2.00
CA VAL A 20 1.79 12.98 2.98
C VAL A 20 1.29 11.74 3.73
N LEU A 21 0.01 11.71 4.12
CA LEU A 21 -0.57 10.59 4.85
C LEU A 21 -0.64 9.31 3.98
N VAL A 22 -1.15 9.44 2.74
CA VAL A 22 -1.26 8.34 1.77
C VAL A 22 0.13 7.80 1.40
N ALA A 23 1.07 8.69 1.07
CA ALA A 23 2.43 8.29 0.73
C ALA A 23 3.16 7.63 1.90
N ALA A 24 3.01 8.13 3.12
CA ALA A 24 3.61 7.53 4.30
C ALA A 24 3.02 6.14 4.61
N ARG A 25 1.70 5.98 4.47
CA ARG A 25 1.03 4.67 4.64
C ARG A 25 1.53 3.67 3.61
N ARG A 26 1.52 4.03 2.33
CA ARG A 26 2.01 3.16 1.26
C ARG A 26 3.50 2.81 1.40
N ALA A 27 4.34 3.78 1.78
CA ALA A 27 5.76 3.53 2.02
C ALA A 27 5.99 2.52 3.16
N ARG A 28 5.15 2.50 4.20
CA ARG A 28 5.20 1.46 5.26
C ARG A 28 4.78 0.09 4.74
N GLN A 29 3.76 0.01 3.89
CA GLN A 29 3.37 -1.26 3.28
C GLN A 29 4.55 -1.89 2.51
N ILE A 30 5.30 -1.08 1.76
CA ILE A 30 6.47 -1.55 1.01
C ILE A 30 7.63 -1.89 1.97
N ALA A 31 7.93 -1.03 2.94
CA ALA A 31 9.13 -1.15 3.77
C ALA A 31 9.01 -2.18 4.92
N THR A 32 7.82 -2.34 5.49
CA THR A 32 7.58 -3.12 6.72
C THR A 32 6.72 -4.34 6.46
N GLU A 33 5.63 -4.19 5.71
CA GLU A 33 4.71 -5.29 5.40
C GLU A 33 5.20 -6.13 4.22
N GLY A 34 6.19 -5.64 3.47
CA GLY A 34 6.78 -6.34 2.33
C GLY A 34 5.87 -6.41 1.10
N LYS A 35 4.87 -5.53 1.00
CA LYS A 35 4.00 -5.47 -0.18
C LYS A 35 4.80 -5.10 -1.42
N ASP A 36 4.51 -5.78 -2.53
CA ASP A 36 5.18 -5.54 -3.79
C ASP A 36 4.89 -4.13 -4.36
N PRO A 37 5.92 -3.41 -4.81
CA PRO A 37 5.75 -2.17 -5.54
C PRO A 37 5.06 -2.38 -6.90
N MET A 38 4.16 -1.46 -7.25
CA MET A 38 3.46 -1.44 -8.54
C MET A 38 4.23 -0.68 -9.63
N VAL A 39 5.41 -0.17 -9.28
CA VAL A 39 6.34 0.50 -10.19
C VAL A 39 7.73 -0.08 -10.04
N ASP A 40 8.54 0.07 -11.08
CA ASP A 40 9.93 -0.39 -11.08
C ASP A 40 10.72 0.19 -9.91
N VAL A 41 11.20 -0.74 -9.09
CA VAL A 41 12.06 -0.54 -7.92
C VAL A 41 13.47 -0.30 -8.45
N SER A 42 13.72 0.94 -8.86
CA SER A 42 15.08 1.43 -9.00
C SER A 42 15.74 1.54 -7.62
N ASN A 43 16.92 2.14 -7.53
CA ASN A 43 17.65 2.39 -6.28
C ASN A 43 16.99 3.53 -5.45
N ASP A 44 15.67 3.47 -5.33
CA ASP A 44 14.79 4.45 -4.70
C ASP A 44 14.31 3.95 -3.34
N LYS A 45 14.15 4.90 -2.41
CA LYS A 45 13.58 4.59 -1.10
C LYS A 45 12.08 4.33 -1.24
N PRO A 46 11.47 3.53 -0.34
CA PRO A 46 10.03 3.24 -0.36
C PRO A 46 9.14 4.48 -0.44
N THR A 47 9.55 5.60 0.18
CA THR A 47 8.84 6.87 0.10
C THR A 47 8.79 7.46 -1.32
N VAL A 48 9.87 7.32 -2.09
CA VAL A 48 9.92 7.80 -3.48
C VAL A 48 9.11 6.88 -4.39
N ILE A 49 9.15 5.58 -4.14
CA ILE A 49 8.35 4.58 -4.86
C ILE A 49 6.86 4.87 -4.67
N ALA A 50 6.41 5.08 -3.43
CA ALA A 50 5.02 5.43 -3.12
C ALA A 50 4.54 6.70 -3.86
N LEU A 51 5.37 7.75 -3.90
CA LEU A 51 5.03 8.96 -4.66
C LEU A 51 4.89 8.70 -6.16
N ARG A 52 5.74 7.85 -6.75
CA ARG A 52 5.63 7.45 -8.17
C ARG A 52 4.39 6.62 -8.45
N GLU A 53 3.96 5.78 -7.50
CA GLU A 53 2.70 5.04 -7.62
C GLU A 53 1.49 5.98 -7.59
N ILE A 54 1.50 6.99 -6.70
CA ILE A 54 0.44 8.01 -6.61
C ILE A 54 0.36 8.84 -7.89
N GLU A 55 1.49 9.21 -8.48
CA GLU A 55 1.53 9.97 -9.75
C GLU A 55 0.95 9.21 -10.94
N LYS A 56 1.12 7.88 -10.94
CA LYS A 56 0.50 7.01 -11.93
C LYS A 56 -0.97 6.70 -11.61
N GLY A 57 -1.49 7.17 -10.48
CA GLY A 57 -2.85 6.88 -10.01
C GLY A 57 -3.05 5.42 -9.60
N LEU A 58 -1.97 4.68 -9.34
CA LEU A 58 -2.04 3.28 -8.90
C LEU A 58 -2.35 3.17 -7.41
N VAL A 59 -1.99 4.21 -6.64
CA VAL A 59 -2.24 4.30 -5.21
C VAL A 59 -3.02 5.58 -4.93
N THR A 60 -4.15 5.44 -4.24
CA THR A 60 -5.01 6.50 -3.72
C THR A 60 -5.44 6.16 -2.29
N ALA A 61 -6.10 7.07 -1.59
CA ALA A 61 -6.65 6.77 -0.27
C ALA A 61 -7.64 5.60 -0.30
N GLU A 62 -8.50 5.57 -1.33
CA GLU A 62 -9.51 4.53 -1.52
C GLU A 62 -8.89 3.16 -1.82
N THR A 63 -7.90 3.09 -2.71
CA THR A 63 -7.26 1.80 -3.04
C THR A 63 -6.54 1.22 -1.82
N LEU A 64 -5.93 2.07 -0.98
CA LEU A 64 -5.30 1.61 0.26
C LEU A 64 -6.32 1.07 1.28
N GLU A 65 -7.50 1.67 1.35
CA GLU A 65 -8.58 1.17 2.21
C GLU A 65 -9.12 -0.16 1.68
N GLN A 66 -9.36 -0.27 0.37
CA GLN A 66 -9.78 -1.52 -0.27
C GLN A 66 -8.77 -2.66 -0.07
N ASP A 67 -7.47 -2.37 -0.22
CA ASP A 67 -6.41 -3.34 0.01
C ASP A 67 -6.42 -3.85 1.46
N GLU A 68 -6.62 -2.97 2.44
CA GLU A 68 -6.70 -3.39 3.85
C GLU A 68 -7.93 -4.21 4.18
N LEU A 69 -9.09 -3.87 3.61
CA LEU A 69 -10.31 -4.68 3.77
C LEU A 69 -10.09 -6.08 3.19
N ARG A 70 -9.45 -6.16 2.02
CA ARG A 70 -9.14 -7.44 1.39
C ARG A 70 -8.17 -8.27 2.23
N ASP A 71 -7.11 -7.66 2.74
CA ASP A 71 -6.14 -8.36 3.60
C ASP A 71 -6.80 -8.90 4.87
N GLN A 72 -7.73 -8.12 5.48
CA GLN A 72 -8.49 -8.56 6.64
C GLN A 72 -9.39 -9.76 6.31
N GLN A 73 -10.11 -9.71 5.19
CA GLN A 73 -10.94 -10.82 4.74
C GLN A 73 -10.11 -12.07 4.48
N ASP A 74 -8.98 -11.94 3.78
CA ASP A 74 -8.09 -13.07 3.48
C ASP A 74 -7.53 -13.70 4.78
N GLN A 75 -7.22 -12.88 5.79
CA GLN A 75 -6.82 -13.35 7.12
C GLN A 75 -7.95 -14.11 7.83
N GLU A 76 -9.15 -13.54 7.89
CA GLU A 76 -10.33 -14.18 8.50
C GLU A 76 -10.68 -15.52 7.82
N HIS A 77 -10.61 -15.57 6.49
CA HIS A 77 -10.84 -16.78 5.71
C HIS A 77 -9.78 -17.86 6.02
N ALA A 78 -8.51 -17.48 6.11
CA ALA A 78 -7.42 -18.39 6.46
C ALA A 78 -7.55 -18.92 7.90
N GLU A 79 -7.91 -18.06 8.85
CA GLU A 79 -8.18 -18.44 10.24
C GLU A 79 -9.35 -19.43 10.33
N PHE A 80 -10.48 -19.13 9.68
CA PHE A 80 -11.64 -20.02 9.67
C PHE A 80 -11.31 -21.40 9.08
N ALA A 81 -10.57 -21.43 7.97
CA ALA A 81 -10.12 -22.68 7.36
C ALA A 81 -9.21 -23.49 8.29
N SER A 82 -8.31 -22.82 9.03
CA SER A 82 -7.44 -23.49 10.00
C SER A 82 -8.23 -24.12 11.15
N VAL A 83 -9.23 -23.41 11.69
CA VAL A 83 -10.10 -23.92 12.76
C VAL A 83 -10.95 -25.10 12.29
N ALA A 84 -11.50 -25.01 11.07
CA ALA A 84 -12.29 -26.10 10.47
C ALA A 84 -11.47 -27.39 10.30
N ASN A 85 -10.21 -27.29 9.85
CA ASN A 85 -9.31 -28.45 9.73
C ASN A 85 -9.03 -29.08 11.10
N ILE A 86 -8.76 -28.27 12.14
CA ILE A 86 -8.51 -28.77 13.49
C ILE A 86 -9.72 -29.56 14.05
N LEU A 87 -10.95 -29.07 13.81
CA LEU A 87 -12.18 -29.74 14.24
C LEU A 87 -12.49 -31.01 13.45
N SER A 88 -11.95 -31.14 12.23
CA SER A 88 -12.18 -32.31 11.37
C SER A 88 -11.24 -33.48 11.69
N ASP A 89 -10.11 -33.21 12.35
CA ASP A 89 -9.10 -34.20 12.75
C ASP A 89 -9.34 -34.80 14.17
N GLN A 90 -10.41 -34.40 14.87
CA GLN A 90 -10.87 -35.01 16.14
C GLN A 90 -12.08 -35.93 15.94
#